data_AF-A0A0B7JNZ1-F1
#
_entry.id   AF-A0A0B7JNZ1-F1
#
_cell.length_a   1.000
_cell.length_b   1.000
_cell.length_c   1.000
_cell.angle_alpha   90.00
_cell.angle_beta   90.00
_cell.angle_gamma   90.00
#
_symmetry.space_group_name_H-M   'P 1'
#
loop_
_entity.id
_entity.type
_entity.pdbx_description
1 polymer ?
#
loop_
_entity_poly.entity_id
_entity_poly.type
_entity_poly.pdbx_seq_one_letter_code
_entity_poly.pdbx_strand_id
1 'polypeptide(L)'
;MAPHWIKLLLSFLTLWGLAIAQNNDLDQAIGMMNQARQSRGLKPLLWSNDLTNSAGWWATQMATGAAPFAHAPPQYRQKQGETLYERQSARCDAAYDNPFQTAASA
;
A
#
# COMPACT_ATOMS: atom_id res chain seq x y z
N MET A 1 50.33 -15.20 26.25
CA MET A 1 49.07 -15.34 27.00
C MET A 1 48.59 -13.94 27.36
N ALA A 2 47.78 -13.34 26.47
CA ALA A 2 47.17 -12.03 26.68
C ALA A 2 45.75 -12.23 27.24
N PRO A 3 45.30 -11.38 28.18
CA PRO A 3 44.32 -11.85 29.14
C PRO A 3 42.88 -11.51 28.72
N HIS A 4 41.97 -12.43 29.07
CA HIS A 4 40.72 -12.73 28.36
C HIS A 4 39.54 -11.77 28.65
N TRP A 5 39.80 -10.67 29.36
CA TRP A 5 38.78 -9.77 29.91
C TRP A 5 38.37 -8.66 28.93
N ILE A 6 39.18 -8.37 27.91
CA ILE A 6 38.80 -7.43 26.83
C ILE A 6 37.71 -8.04 25.92
N LYS A 7 37.54 -9.37 25.91
CA LYS A 7 36.51 -10.05 25.11
C LYS A 7 35.12 -10.06 25.75
N LEU A 8 34.98 -9.68 27.02
CA LEU A 8 33.67 -9.64 27.69
C LEU A 8 32.95 -8.29 27.57
N LEU A 9 33.67 -7.21 27.26
CA LEU A 9 33.09 -5.87 27.09
C LEU A 9 32.65 -5.56 25.65
N LEU A 10 32.99 -6.41 24.68
CA LEU A 10 32.57 -6.29 23.28
C LEU A 10 31.33 -7.13 22.92
N SER A 11 30.70 -7.81 23.89
CA SER A 11 29.55 -8.70 23.62
C SER A 11 28.19 -8.03 23.87
N PHE A 12 28.17 -6.77 24.31
CA PHE A 12 26.94 -6.03 24.64
C PHE A 12 26.65 -4.82 23.73
N LEU A 13 27.43 -4.62 22.67
CA LEU A 13 27.09 -3.67 21.60
C LEU A 13 26.88 -4.44 20.30
N THR A 14 25.66 -4.92 20.07
CA THR A 14 25.02 -5.09 18.74
C THR A 14 23.72 -5.88 18.88
N LEU A 15 22.84 -5.51 19.82
CA LEU A 15 21.41 -5.66 19.53
C LEU A 15 21.08 -4.55 18.53
N TRP A 16 21.39 -4.80 17.26
CA TRP A 16 20.87 -4.00 16.17
C TRP A 16 19.36 -4.13 16.25
N GLY A 17 18.71 -3.04 16.66
CA GLY A 17 17.28 -2.91 16.56
C GLY A 17 16.90 -3.12 15.11
N LEU A 18 16.32 -4.29 14.81
CA LEU A 18 15.50 -4.48 13.63
C LEU A 18 14.21 -3.69 13.89
N ALA A 19 14.27 -2.38 13.75
CA ALA A 19 13.10 -1.61 13.39
C ALA A 19 12.75 -2.06 11.98
N ILE A 20 11.97 -3.13 11.87
CA ILE A 20 11.23 -3.40 10.65
C ILE A 20 10.25 -2.25 10.59
N ALA A 21 10.61 -1.17 9.88
CA ALA A 21 9.64 -0.20 9.43
C ALA A 21 8.70 -1.00 8.54
N GLN A 22 7.58 -1.45 9.11
CA GLN A 22 6.52 -2.08 8.37
C GLN A 22 5.94 -0.97 7.50
N ASN A 23 6.51 -0.78 6.31
CA ASN A 23 6.03 0.19 5.36
C ASN A 23 4.58 -0.18 5.07
N ASN A 24 3.67 0.72 5.42
CA ASN A 24 2.25 0.54 5.17
C ASN A 24 2.08 0.36 3.65
N ASP A 25 1.44 -0.74 3.23
CA ASP A 25 1.20 -1.07 1.82
C ASP A 25 0.59 0.11 1.05
N LEU A 26 -0.27 0.86 1.73
CA LEU A 26 -0.86 2.09 1.22
C LEU A 26 0.18 3.19 0.91
N ASP A 27 1.10 3.45 1.84
CA ASP A 27 2.12 4.49 1.69
C ASP A 27 3.06 4.16 0.52
N GLN A 28 3.37 2.87 0.35
CA GLN A 28 4.16 2.39 -0.78
C GLN A 28 3.39 2.58 -2.10
N ALA A 29 2.10 2.24 -2.14
CA ALA A 29 1.26 2.43 -3.32
C ALA A 29 1.16 3.92 -3.76
N ILE A 30 0.92 4.84 -2.82
CA ILE A 30 0.92 6.29 -3.11
C ILE A 30 2.30 6.75 -3.58
N GLY A 31 3.36 6.23 -2.97
CA GLY A 31 4.74 6.47 -3.37
C GLY A 31 4.99 6.10 -4.84
N MET A 32 4.56 4.91 -5.26
CA MET A 32 4.68 4.44 -6.64
C MET A 32 3.92 5.34 -7.62
N MET A 33 2.67 5.70 -7.31
CA MET A 33 1.88 6.62 -8.14
C MET A 33 2.56 7.98 -8.26
N ASN A 34 3.11 8.50 -7.17
CA ASN A 34 3.79 9.79 -7.14
C ASN A 34 5.13 9.78 -7.89
N GLN A 35 5.88 8.68 -7.84
CA GLN A 35 7.07 8.48 -8.67
C GLN A 35 6.71 8.52 -10.16
N ALA A 36 5.67 7.79 -10.58
CA ALA A 36 5.19 7.81 -11.95
C ALA A 36 4.76 9.21 -12.41
N ARG A 37 4.07 9.97 -11.54
CA ARG A 37 3.69 11.36 -11.81
C ARG A 37 4.89 12.29 -11.96
N GLN A 38 5.86 12.19 -11.06
CA GLN A 38 7.09 12.99 -11.10
C GLN A 38 7.90 12.73 -12.37
N SER A 39 7.98 11.46 -12.82
CA SER A 39 8.63 11.11 -14.10
C SER A 39 8.02 11.80 -15.32
N ARG A 40 6.78 12.30 -15.19
CA ARG A 40 6.03 13.05 -16.21
C ARG A 40 5.91 14.54 -15.89
N GLY A 41 6.66 15.05 -14.91
CA GLY A 41 6.62 16.46 -14.50
C GLY A 41 5.33 16.88 -13.78
N LEU A 42 4.53 15.93 -13.29
CA LEU A 42 3.28 16.20 -12.59
C LEU A 42 3.51 16.34 -11.08
N LYS A 43 2.75 17.23 -10.44
CA LYS A 43 2.76 17.40 -8.97
C LYS A 43 2.34 16.10 -8.27
N PRO A 44 2.92 15.75 -7.12
CA PRO A 44 2.49 14.58 -6.35
C PRO A 44 1.05 14.75 -5.87
N LEU A 45 0.36 13.62 -5.73
CA LEU A 45 -0.94 13.50 -5.07
C LEU A 45 -0.74 13.45 -3.55
N LEU A 46 -1.77 13.90 -2.84
CA LEU A 46 -1.91 13.74 -1.40
C LEU A 46 -3.02 12.72 -1.14
N TRP A 47 -2.90 12.00 -0.03
CA TRP A 47 -3.97 11.12 0.43
C TRP A 47 -5.18 11.93 0.89
N SER A 48 -6.38 11.39 0.70
CA SER A 48 -7.64 12.01 1.12
C SER A 48 -8.57 10.96 1.71
N ASN A 49 -8.91 11.11 2.99
CA ASN A 49 -9.82 10.19 3.68
C ASN A 49 -11.22 10.17 3.04
N ASP A 50 -11.68 11.30 2.49
CA ASP A 50 -12.97 11.35 1.80
C ASP A 50 -12.97 10.50 0.54
N LEU A 51 -11.89 10.58 -0.27
CA LEU A 51 -11.74 9.73 -1.46
C LEU A 51 -11.62 8.25 -1.06
N THR A 52 -10.91 7.94 0.02
CA THR A 52 -10.80 6.57 0.54
C THR A 52 -12.16 6.01 0.95
N ASN A 53 -12.97 6.79 1.66
CA ASN A 53 -14.29 6.38 2.10
C ASN A 53 -15.23 6.14 0.91
N SER A 54 -15.23 7.03 -0.08
CA SER A 54 -16.03 6.85 -1.30
C SER A 54 -15.59 5.61 -2.10
N ALA A 55 -14.29 5.42 -2.30
CA ALA A 55 -13.75 4.26 -3.02
C ALA A 55 -14.04 2.94 -2.28
N GLY A 56 -13.85 2.91 -0.97
CA GLY A 56 -14.13 1.74 -0.13
C GLY A 56 -15.61 1.36 -0.10
N TRP A 57 -16.50 2.36 -0.07
CA TRP A 57 -17.95 2.11 -0.17
C TRP A 57 -18.30 1.46 -1.51
N TRP A 58 -17.84 2.01 -2.64
CA TRP A 58 -18.16 1.44 -3.96
C TRP A 58 -17.54 0.05 -4.16
N ALA A 59 -16.30 -0.17 -3.69
CA ALA A 59 -15.68 -1.49 -3.67
C ALA A 59 -16.51 -2.51 -2.89
N THR A 60 -17.12 -2.11 -1.78
CA THR A 60 -18.04 -2.96 -1.00
C THR A 60 -19.32 -3.28 -1.78
N GLN A 61 -19.89 -2.32 -2.50
CA GLN A 61 -21.06 -2.57 -3.34
C GLN A 61 -20.77 -3.61 -4.44
N MET A 62 -19.58 -3.54 -5.05
CA MET A 62 -19.15 -4.53 -6.04
C MET A 62 -18.88 -5.91 -5.40
N ALA A 63 -18.17 -5.94 -4.26
CA ALA A 63 -17.81 -7.18 -3.57
C ALA A 63 -19.02 -7.96 -3.04
N THR A 64 -20.09 -7.25 -2.66
CA THR A 64 -21.34 -7.85 -2.17
C THR A 64 -22.31 -8.26 -3.28
N GLY A 65 -21.97 -7.97 -4.55
CA GLY A 65 -22.85 -8.20 -5.70
C GLY A 65 -24.01 -7.22 -5.80
N ALA A 66 -24.06 -6.19 -4.95
CA ALA A 66 -25.06 -5.12 -5.04
C ALA A 66 -24.86 -4.22 -6.26
N ALA A 67 -23.64 -4.18 -6.81
CA ALA A 67 -23.30 -3.56 -8.07
C ALA A 67 -22.42 -4.51 -8.91
N PRO A 68 -22.47 -4.44 -10.25
CA PRO A 68 -21.50 -5.13 -11.10
C PRO A 68 -20.11 -4.50 -10.97
N PHE A 69 -19.05 -5.21 -11.39
CA PHE A 69 -17.71 -4.63 -11.52
C PHE A 69 -17.70 -3.56 -12.62
N ALA A 70 -17.91 -2.31 -12.21
CA ALA A 70 -18.07 -1.17 -13.10
C ALA A 70 -17.78 0.13 -12.34
N HIS A 71 -17.51 1.20 -13.08
CA HIS A 71 -17.32 2.52 -12.50
C HIS A 71 -18.54 2.96 -11.69
N ALA A 72 -18.30 3.69 -10.60
CA ALA A 72 -19.36 4.27 -9.80
C ALA A 72 -20.24 5.20 -10.66
N PRO A 73 -21.58 5.17 -10.55
CA PRO A 73 -22.40 6.14 -11.24
C PRO A 73 -22.11 7.56 -10.70
N PRO A 74 -22.36 8.62 -11.51
CA PRO A 74 -21.97 9.99 -11.18
C PRO A 74 -22.42 10.49 -9.79
N GLN A 75 -23.57 10.00 -9.30
CA GLN A 75 -24.07 10.33 -7.97
C GLN A 75 -23.15 9.93 -6.82
N TYR A 76 -22.30 8.90 -7.01
CA TYR A 76 -21.38 8.37 -6.00
C TYR A 76 -19.90 8.73 -6.26
N ARG A 77 -19.56 9.33 -7.42
CA ARG A 77 -18.20 9.78 -7.76
C ARG A 77 -18.13 11.23 -8.26
N GLN A 78 -18.91 12.13 -7.66
CA GLN A 78 -19.12 13.49 -8.14
C GLN A 78 -17.80 14.22 -8.47
N LYS A 79 -17.50 14.31 -9.77
CA LYS A 79 -16.30 14.96 -10.35
C LYS A 79 -14.94 14.36 -9.93
N GLN A 80 -14.90 13.13 -9.46
CA GLN A 80 -13.65 12.44 -9.14
C GLN A 80 -13.11 11.70 -10.38
N GLY A 81 -11.85 11.27 -10.39
CA GLY A 81 -11.36 10.21 -11.30
C GLY A 81 -11.60 8.85 -10.66
N GLU A 82 -11.59 7.75 -11.42
CA GLU A 82 -11.69 6.40 -10.85
C GLU A 82 -10.91 5.41 -11.69
N THR A 83 -10.21 4.50 -11.01
CA THR A 83 -9.54 3.34 -11.60
C THR A 83 -9.99 2.13 -10.79
N LEU A 84 -10.31 1.03 -11.48
CA LEU A 84 -10.74 -0.21 -10.85
C LEU A 84 -9.72 -1.31 -11.12
N TYR A 85 -9.50 -2.15 -10.11
CA TYR A 85 -8.66 -3.33 -10.21
C TYR A 85 -9.38 -4.49 -9.52
N GLU A 86 -9.41 -5.64 -10.19
CA GLU A 86 -9.92 -6.90 -9.67
C GLU A 86 -8.84 -7.96 -9.89
N ARG A 87 -8.69 -8.86 -8.92
CA ARG A 87 -7.87 -10.05 -9.04
C ARG A 87 -8.62 -11.25 -8.49
N GLN A 88 -8.68 -12.32 -9.28
CA GLN A 88 -9.09 -13.62 -8.79
C GLN A 88 -7.88 -14.36 -8.22
N SER A 89 -8.11 -15.14 -7.17
CA SER A 89 -7.04 -15.83 -6.47
C SER A 89 -7.49 -17.17 -5.90
N ALA A 90 -6.54 -18.12 -5.89
CA ALA A 90 -6.63 -19.37 -5.16
C ALA A 90 -5.94 -19.24 -3.79
N ARG A 91 -6.07 -20.25 -2.92
CA ARG A 91 -5.42 -20.22 -1.59
C ARG A 91 -3.91 -19.94 -1.72
N CYS A 92 -3.40 -18.99 -0.93
CA CYS A 92 -1.99 -18.56 -0.83
C CYS A 92 -1.46 -17.64 -1.94
N ASP A 93 -2.23 -16.66 -2.43
CA ASP A 93 -1.71 -15.60 -3.32
C ASP A 93 -1.08 -14.44 -2.52
N ALA A 94 0.24 -14.31 -2.63
CA ALA A 94 1.02 -13.25 -1.98
C ALA A 94 0.60 -11.83 -2.40
N ALA A 95 -0.15 -11.67 -3.48
CA ALA A 95 -0.74 -10.39 -3.86
C ALA A 95 -1.73 -9.83 -2.83
N TYR A 96 -2.29 -10.69 -1.97
CA TYR A 96 -3.21 -10.28 -0.89
C TYR A 96 -2.48 -9.81 0.37
N ASP A 97 -1.17 -10.05 0.46
CA ASP A 97 -0.36 -9.52 1.55
C ASP A 97 -0.14 -8.01 1.37
N ASN A 98 -0.14 -7.54 0.11
CA ASN A 98 0.09 -6.14 -0.27
C ASN A 98 -0.89 -5.68 -1.39
N PRO A 99 -2.20 -5.60 -1.09
CA PRO A 99 -3.23 -5.36 -2.10
C PRO A 99 -3.15 -3.98 -2.78
N PHE A 100 -2.80 -2.92 -2.05
CA PHE A 100 -2.70 -1.56 -2.60
C PHE A 100 -1.51 -1.43 -3.55
N GLN A 101 -0.32 -1.94 -3.18
CA GLN A 101 0.83 -1.98 -4.09
C GLN A 101 0.55 -2.81 -5.33
N THR A 102 -0.06 -3.99 -5.15
CA THR A 102 -0.42 -4.84 -6.28
C THR A 102 -1.31 -4.08 -7.25
N ALA A 103 -2.38 -3.44 -6.77
CA ALA A 103 -3.29 -2.65 -7.59
C ALA A 103 -2.60 -1.42 -8.24
N ALA A 104 -1.69 -0.75 -7.54
CA ALA A 104 -0.96 0.41 -8.05
C ALA A 104 0.07 0.05 -9.15
N SER A 105 0.47 -1.22 -9.23
CA SER A 105 1.44 -1.75 -10.20
C SER A 105 0.81 -2.36 -11.46
N ALA A 106 -0.51 -2.55 -11.46
CA ALA A 106 -1.27 -3.14 -12.56
C ALA A 106 -1.44 -2.16 -13.73
#